data_AF-A0A101DJ62-F1
#
_entry.id   AF-A0A101DJ62-F1
#
_cell.length_a   1.000
_cell.length_b   1.000
_cell.length_c   1.000
_cell.angle_alpha   90.00
_cell.angle_beta   90.00
_cell.angle_gamma   90.00
#
_symmetry.space_group_name_H-M   'P 1'
#
loop_
_entity.id
_entity.type
_entity.pdbx_description
1 polymer ?
#
loop_
_entity_poly.entity_id
_entity_poly.type
_entity_poly.pdbx_seq_one_letter_code
_entity_poly.pdbx_strand_id
1 'polypeptide(L)'
;MDLKEYKKKLSQAFFELKKSTRQGELPPLPKVENFYNLAQKLTHFASEDWLEEAEDFVILAKQLKQAVQKGNPRETLMLINSLSEARSYCHKTFK
;
A
#
# COMPACT_ATOMS: atom_id res chain seq x y z
N MET A 1 -18.11 -3.54 6.82
CA MET A 1 -16.82 -2.96 7.24
C MET A 1 -16.91 -1.47 6.98
N ASP A 2 -16.76 -0.68 8.03
CA ASP A 2 -16.75 0.77 7.91
C ASP A 2 -15.36 1.30 7.52
N LEU A 3 -15.27 2.61 7.25
CA LEU A 3 -14.02 3.28 6.86
C LEU A 3 -12.92 3.15 7.93
N LYS A 4 -13.28 3.14 9.21
CA LYS A 4 -12.34 3.08 10.33
C LYS A 4 -11.70 1.70 10.44
N GLU A 5 -12.51 0.65 10.37
CA GLU A 5 -12.03 -0.73 10.29
C GLU A 5 -11.19 -0.98 9.04
N TYR A 6 -11.61 -0.45 7.89
CA TYR A 6 -10.86 -0.55 6.65
C TYR A 6 -9.48 0.12 6.76
N LYS A 7 -9.41 1.38 7.23
CA LYS A 7 -8.15 2.12 7.46
C LYS A 7 -7.22 1.36 8.41
N LYS A 8 -7.77 0.73 9.46
CA LYS A 8 -7.00 -0.11 10.40
C LYS A 8 -6.40 -1.32 9.70
N LYS A 9 -7.20 -2.08 8.93
CA LYS A 9 -6.73 -3.27 8.20
C LYS A 9 -5.66 -2.91 7.15
N LEU A 10 -5.89 -1.86 6.37
CA LEU A 10 -4.91 -1.37 5.39
C LEU A 10 -3.59 -0.97 6.07
N SER A 11 -3.67 -0.26 7.19
CA SER A 11 -2.49 0.17 7.95
C SER A 11 -1.72 -1.01 8.54
N GLN A 12 -2.42 -2.03 9.06
CA GLN A 12 -1.81 -3.25 9.59
C GLN A 12 -1.11 -4.05 8.49
N ALA A 13 -1.79 -4.27 7.36
CA ALA A 13 -1.21 -4.96 6.21
C ALA A 13 0.06 -4.25 5.72
N PHE A 14 0.03 -2.92 5.60
CA PHE A 14 1.21 -2.14 5.20
C PHE A 14 2.37 -2.25 6.22
N PHE A 15 2.07 -2.21 7.51
CA PHE A 15 3.09 -2.34 8.55
C PHE A 15 3.79 -3.71 8.51
N GLU A 16 3.03 -4.78 8.29
CA GLU A 16 3.60 -6.12 8.13
C GLU A 16 4.52 -6.23 6.92
N LEU A 17 4.13 -5.63 5.78
CA LEU A 17 4.98 -5.59 4.59
C LEU A 17 6.29 -4.85 4.87
N LYS A 18 6.19 -3.63 5.44
CA LYS A 18 7.37 -2.82 5.79
C LYS A 18 8.31 -3.54 6.76
N LYS A 19 7.77 -4.27 7.74
CA LYS A 19 8.57 -5.06 8.68
C LYS A 19 9.32 -6.19 7.98
N SER A 20 8.63 -6.90 7.08
CA SER A 20 9.21 -8.02 6.32
C SER A 20 10.36 -7.56 5.42
N THR A 21 10.21 -6.40 4.77
CA THR A 21 11.23 -5.88 3.82
C THR A 21 12.44 -5.22 4.49
N ARG A 22 12.31 -4.76 5.74
CA ARG A 22 13.42 -4.19 6.52
C ARG A 22 14.55 -5.19 6.80
N GLN A 23 14.30 -6.48 6.67
CA GLN A 23 15.30 -7.54 6.86
C GLN A 23 16.08 -7.85 5.56
N GLY A 24 15.85 -7.09 4.48
CA GLY A 24 16.47 -7.35 3.17
C GLY A 24 15.75 -8.44 2.37
N GLU A 25 14.67 -8.99 2.92
CA GLU A 25 13.88 -10.06 2.33
C GLU A 25 12.66 -9.53 1.58
N LEU A 26 12.17 -10.34 0.63
CA LEU A 26 10.91 -10.08 -0.03
C LEU A 26 9.75 -10.41 0.93
N PRO A 27 8.72 -9.55 1.03
CA PRO A 27 7.53 -9.89 1.76
C PRO A 27 6.82 -11.08 1.07
N PRO A 28 6.15 -11.97 1.82
CA PRO A 28 5.41 -13.08 1.24
C PRO A 28 4.35 -12.58 0.25
N LEU A 29 4.31 -13.16 -0.95
CA LEU A 29 3.38 -12.76 -2.01
C LEU A 29 1.90 -12.72 -1.53
N PRO A 30 1.37 -13.69 -0.76
CA PRO A 30 -0.01 -13.63 -0.27
C PRO A 30 -0.30 -12.39 0.60
N LYS A 31 0.70 -11.91 1.37
CA LYS A 31 0.54 -10.68 2.17
C LYS A 31 0.47 -9.44 1.29
N VAL A 32 1.26 -9.41 0.21
CA VAL A 32 1.29 -8.32 -0.76
C VAL A 32 -0.02 -8.28 -1.55
N GLU A 33 -0.55 -9.43 -1.93
CA GLU A 33 -1.86 -9.54 -2.60
C GLU A 33 -3.00 -9.06 -1.71
N ASN A 34 -3.00 -9.45 -0.43
CA ASN A 34 -3.98 -8.95 0.52
C ASN A 34 -3.90 -7.42 0.67
N PHE A 35 -2.69 -6.86 0.77
CA PHE A 35 -2.50 -5.41 0.79
C PHE A 35 -3.01 -4.72 -0.48
N TYR A 36 -2.68 -5.27 -1.65
CA TYR A 36 -3.15 -4.72 -2.93
C TYR A 36 -4.69 -4.72 -3.02
N ASN A 37 -5.33 -5.82 -2.65
CA ASN A 37 -6.80 -5.92 -2.63
C ASN A 37 -7.44 -4.93 -1.65
N LEU A 38 -6.78 -4.63 -0.53
CA LEU A 38 -7.20 -3.56 0.37
C LEU A 38 -7.01 -2.21 -0.30
N ALA A 39 -5.83 -1.91 -0.86
CA ALA A 39 -5.54 -0.65 -1.53
C ALA A 39 -6.54 -0.33 -2.65
N GLN A 40 -6.95 -1.31 -3.46
CA GLN A 40 -7.99 -1.12 -4.49
C GLN A 40 -9.34 -0.63 -3.95
N LYS A 41 -9.66 -0.95 -2.69
CA LYS A 41 -10.90 -0.48 -2.05
C LYS A 41 -10.78 0.97 -1.58
N LEU A 42 -9.59 1.57 -1.59
CA LEU A 42 -9.37 2.95 -1.15
C LEU A 42 -10.16 3.94 -1.99
N THR A 43 -10.18 3.75 -3.31
CA THR A 43 -10.89 4.62 -4.27
C THR A 43 -12.39 4.67 -4.02
N HIS A 44 -12.99 3.63 -3.44
CA HIS A 44 -14.41 3.61 -3.10
C HIS A 44 -14.75 4.52 -1.91
N PHE A 45 -13.74 4.88 -1.11
CA PHE A 45 -13.89 5.80 0.01
C PHE A 45 -13.34 7.19 -0.31
N ALA A 46 -12.79 7.38 -1.51
CA ALA A 46 -12.24 8.65 -1.94
C ALA A 46 -13.33 9.56 -2.47
N SER A 47 -13.33 10.81 -1.99
CA SER A 47 -14.10 11.89 -2.62
C SER A 47 -13.32 12.40 -3.82
N GLU A 48 -13.98 13.17 -4.68
CA GLU A 48 -13.37 13.73 -5.89
C GLU A 48 -12.07 14.51 -5.59
N ASP A 49 -12.03 15.21 -4.45
CA ASP A 49 -10.86 16.00 -4.01
C ASP A 49 -9.56 15.20 -3.80
N TRP A 50 -9.65 13.88 -3.68
CA TRP A 50 -8.47 13.02 -3.44
C TRP A 50 -8.50 11.67 -4.15
N LEU A 51 -9.38 11.55 -5.14
CA LEU A 51 -9.52 10.32 -5.92
C LEU A 51 -8.24 10.02 -6.70
N GLU A 52 -7.60 11.04 -7.26
CA GLU A 52 -6.35 10.91 -8.02
C GLU A 52 -5.23 10.33 -7.14
N GLU A 53 -5.03 10.86 -5.93
CA GLU A 53 -4.04 10.33 -5.00
C GLU A 53 -4.37 8.90 -4.53
N ALA A 54 -5.66 8.58 -4.39
CA ALA A 54 -6.07 7.23 -4.08
C ALA A 54 -5.71 6.27 -5.22
N GLU A 55 -5.94 6.67 -6.48
CA GLU A 55 -5.59 5.89 -7.68
C GLU A 55 -4.08 5.70 -7.81
N ASP A 56 -3.29 6.75 -7.61
CA ASP A 56 -1.82 6.69 -7.58
C ASP A 56 -1.32 5.72 -6.51
N PHE A 57 -1.93 5.73 -5.32
CA PHE A 57 -1.62 4.77 -4.28
C PHE A 57 -1.91 3.32 -4.71
N VAL A 58 -3.01 3.08 -5.43
CA VAL A 58 -3.33 1.75 -5.99
C VAL A 58 -2.30 1.34 -7.04
N ILE A 59 -1.85 2.25 -7.89
CA ILE A 59 -0.82 1.98 -8.91
C ILE A 59 0.48 1.56 -8.23
N LEU A 60 0.93 2.28 -7.21
CA LEU A 60 2.12 1.92 -6.42
C LEU A 60 1.96 0.54 -5.76
N ALA A 61 0.77 0.23 -5.22
CA ALA A 61 0.51 -1.08 -4.61
C ALA A 61 0.54 -2.22 -5.65
N LYS A 62 0.08 -1.97 -6.87
CA LYS A 62 0.17 -2.91 -7.99
C LYS A 62 1.62 -3.16 -8.39
N GLN A 63 2.42 -2.11 -8.50
CA GLN A 63 3.85 -2.21 -8.81
C GLN A 63 4.58 -3.00 -7.73
N LEU A 64 4.25 -2.79 -6.45
CA LEU A 64 4.83 -3.57 -5.34
C LEU A 64 4.56 -5.07 -5.52
N LYS A 65 3.32 -5.44 -5.85
CA LYS A 65 2.96 -6.83 -6.14
C LYS A 65 3.82 -7.40 -7.27
N GLN A 66 3.98 -6.65 -8.37
CA GLN A 66 4.77 -7.09 -9.51
C GLN A 66 6.27 -7.24 -9.17
N ALA A 67 6.84 -6.31 -8.41
CA ALA A 67 8.24 -6.37 -7.98
C ALA A 67 8.53 -7.60 -7.11
N VAL A 68 7.59 -7.94 -6.21
CA VAL A 68 7.68 -9.14 -5.36
C VAL A 68 7.56 -10.41 -6.19
N GLN A 69 6.63 -10.46 -7.15
CA GLN A 69 6.49 -11.59 -8.08
C GLN A 69 7.75 -11.83 -8.93
N LYS A 70 8.43 -10.74 -9.31
CA LYS A 70 9.68 -10.80 -10.08
C LYS A 70 10.92 -11.12 -9.23
N GLY A 71 10.77 -11.24 -7.90
CA GLY A 71 11.90 -11.51 -7.03
C GLY A 71 12.87 -10.33 -6.88
N ASN A 72 12.40 -9.08 -7.04
CA ASN A 72 13.26 -7.89 -7.01
C ASN A 72 13.21 -7.16 -5.66
N PRO A 73 14.11 -7.47 -4.69
CA PRO A 73 14.07 -6.90 -3.35
C PRO A 73 14.38 -5.40 -3.32
N ARG A 74 15.24 -4.91 -4.21
CA ARG A 74 15.58 -3.49 -4.29
C ARG A 74 14.38 -2.64 -4.72
N GLU A 75 13.72 -3.04 -5.79
CA GLU A 75 12.52 -2.37 -6.29
C GLU A 75 11.38 -2.47 -5.26
N THR A 76 11.22 -3.63 -4.62
CA THR A 76 10.25 -3.83 -3.53
C THR A 76 10.46 -2.84 -2.38
N LEU A 77 11.72 -2.66 -1.93
CA LEU A 77 12.04 -1.70 -0.87
C LEU A 77 11.75 -0.26 -1.29
N MET A 78 12.10 0.11 -2.53
CA MET A 78 11.81 1.45 -3.06
C MET A 78 10.30 1.72 -3.07
N LEU A 79 9.50 0.77 -3.57
CA LEU A 79 8.04 0.89 -3.65
C LEU A 79 7.38 0.96 -2.27
N ILE A 80 7.89 0.23 -1.27
CA ILE A 80 7.42 0.35 0.12
C ILE A 80 7.69 1.76 0.68
N ASN A 81 8.84 2.37 0.36
CA ASN A 81 9.12 3.73 0.79
C ASN A 81 8.18 4.74 0.10
N SER A 82 7.98 4.64 -1.21
CA SER A 82 7.04 5.48 -1.95
C SER A 82 5.60 5.36 -1.43
N LEU A 83 5.13 4.14 -1.15
CA LEU A 83 3.82 3.92 -0.52
C LEU A 83 3.73 4.52 0.88
N SER A 84 4.83 4.53 1.64
CA SER A 84 4.87 5.15 2.97
C SER A 84 4.73 6.67 2.88
N GLU A 85 5.32 7.28 1.85
CA GLU A 85 5.23 8.72 1.57
C GLU A 85 3.82 9.10 1.08
N ALA A 86 3.30 8.40 0.07
CA ALA A 86 1.96 8.61 -0.48
C ALA A 86 0.87 8.48 0.61
N ARG A 87 0.98 7.48 1.49
CA ARG A 87 0.08 7.33 2.64
C ARG A 87 0.18 8.50 3.61
N SER A 88 1.40 9.00 3.85
CA SER A 88 1.63 10.11 4.78
C SER A 88 1.06 11.41 4.23
N TYR A 89 1.11 11.61 2.91
CA TYR A 89 0.46 12.71 2.22
C TYR A 89 -1.07 12.62 2.37
N CYS A 90 -1.69 11.50 1.98
CA CYS A 90 -3.14 11.32 2.09
C CYS A 90 -3.67 11.52 3.53
N HIS A 91 -2.93 11.03 4.53
CA HIS A 91 -3.29 11.19 5.95
C HIS A 91 -3.13 12.62 6.49
N LYS A 92 -2.31 13.47 5.86
CA LYS A 92 -2.11 14.86 6.26
C LYS A 92 -3.06 15.80 5.52
N THR A 93 -3.33 15.51 4.25
CA THR A 93 -4.13 16.36 3.36
C THR A 93 -5.64 16.15 3.56
N PHE A 94 -6.10 14.93 3.82
CA PHE A 94 -7.54 14.57 3.81
C PHE A 94 -8.04 14.05 5.17
N LYS A 95 -7.47 14.58 6.26
CA LYS A 95 -7.74 14.13 7.64
C LYS A 95 -8.96 14.80 8.25
#